data_AF-A0A1X2E9V2-F1
#
_entry.id   AF-A0A1X2E9V2-F1
#
_cell.length_a   1.000
_cell.length_b   1.000
_cell.length_c   1.000
_cell.angle_alpha   90.00
_cell.angle_beta   90.00
_cell.angle_gamma   90.00
#
_symmetry.space_group_name_H-M   'P 1'
#
loop_
_entity.id
_entity.type
_entity.pdbx_description
1 polymer ?
#
loop_
_entity_poly.entity_id
_entity_poly.type
_entity_poly.pdbx_seq_one_letter_code
_entity_poly.pdbx_strand_id
1 'polypeptide(L)'
;MNKTLARATALVTVGATVYFGVGAASADDTPIGGPPTPGAPSDQTAYALGGAHVLGIPYDEYIRQEGAQWFPGQQRKIIDYPAGQVQGHVLGRLFPGIGKAGDEIIPGLGLDGPSVGESVDTGVDNLVAAIKNGRPGTAIGLSEGGFVVDGAQARLATDPTAPPPNTLNFATFGDPIGHHAFGQSFLTAVFPVGSTVPALDYTMPPTYESQYDTDRFVAAYDSIADFPDRPDNLFAFANTLMGLATGHTAVAFTNRSMVPPQNIRTTVNSRGAKDTTIMVPEKHLPLVMPLKYIGIPEDTLNKLDAILIPRVNAGYSRNDDPSTAPVQVDPVHGFDPAEVTAPANQATFGGGADPFSQILAGAMSVLSHSALQTDH
;
A
#
# COMPACT_ATOMS: atom_id res chain seq x y z
N MET A 1 -35.96 -45.86 19.42
CA MET A 1 -35.55 -46.20 18.04
C MET A 1 -36.18 -45.20 17.07
N ASN A 2 -35.31 -44.37 16.51
CA ASN A 2 -35.32 -43.58 15.27
C ASN A 2 -36.59 -42.87 14.77
N LYS A 3 -36.46 -41.53 14.79
CA LYS A 3 -37.09 -40.56 13.90
C LYS A 3 -36.54 -40.72 12.47
N THR A 4 -37.39 -40.54 11.46
CA THR A 4 -36.97 -40.05 10.14
C THR A 4 -38.02 -39.08 9.60
N LEU A 5 -37.55 -37.84 9.42
CA LEU A 5 -38.23 -36.68 8.86
C LEU A 5 -37.88 -36.63 7.37
N ALA A 6 -38.87 -36.55 6.48
CA ALA A 6 -38.65 -36.20 5.08
C ALA A 6 -39.35 -34.87 4.80
N ARG A 7 -38.54 -33.87 4.45
CA ARG A 7 -38.92 -32.51 4.10
C ARG A 7 -39.40 -32.46 2.65
N ALA A 8 -40.49 -31.74 2.43
CA ALA A 8 -40.76 -31.04 1.18
C ALA A 8 -41.65 -29.84 1.53
N THR A 9 -41.28 -28.63 1.12
CA THR A 9 -42.17 -27.59 0.53
C THR A 9 -41.34 -26.37 0.15
N ALA A 10 -41.80 -25.72 -0.91
CA ALA A 10 -41.14 -24.80 -1.82
C ALA A 10 -41.04 -23.33 -1.37
N LEU A 11 -40.30 -22.59 -2.22
CA LEU A 11 -40.12 -21.13 -2.37
C LEU A 11 -41.18 -20.21 -1.76
N VAL A 12 -40.70 -19.08 -1.21
CA VAL A 12 -41.28 -17.74 -1.42
C VAL A 12 -40.15 -16.72 -1.59
N THR A 13 -40.20 -15.94 -2.67
CA THR A 13 -39.35 -14.77 -2.95
C THR A 13 -40.17 -13.48 -2.75
N VAL A 14 -39.45 -12.35 -2.60
CA VAL A 14 -39.88 -10.92 -2.59
C VAL A 14 -40.20 -10.38 -1.17
N GLY A 15 -39.67 -9.27 -0.67
CA GLY A 15 -38.73 -8.27 -1.18
C GLY A 15 -38.74 -7.05 -0.24
N ALA A 16 -37.58 -6.47 0.04
CA ALA A 16 -37.45 -5.11 0.59
C ALA A 16 -36.07 -4.57 0.23
N THR A 17 -36.03 -3.82 -0.87
CA THR A 17 -34.86 -3.07 -1.32
C THR A 17 -34.61 -1.92 -0.36
N VAL A 18 -33.55 -2.01 0.44
CA VAL A 18 -32.96 -0.84 1.10
C VAL A 18 -31.56 -0.67 0.53
N TYR A 19 -31.38 0.47 -0.13
CA TYR A 19 -30.16 0.98 -0.74
C TYR A 19 -29.03 1.07 0.30
N PHE A 20 -28.16 0.08 0.36
CA PHE A 20 -26.76 0.22 0.78
C PHE A 20 -25.95 -0.80 -0.02
N GLY A 21 -25.23 -0.31 -1.02
CA GLY A 21 -24.32 -1.12 -1.81
C GLY A 21 -23.14 -1.54 -0.96
N VAL A 22 -23.18 -2.76 -0.43
CA VAL A 22 -21.99 -3.51 -0.08
C VAL A 22 -21.93 -4.62 -1.11
N GLY A 23 -21.11 -4.43 -2.15
CA GLY A 23 -20.81 -5.54 -3.05
C GLY A 23 -20.32 -6.70 -2.22
N ALA A 24 -20.94 -7.87 -2.35
CA ALA A 24 -20.51 -9.05 -1.61
C ALA A 24 -19.09 -9.41 -2.07
N ALA A 25 -18.08 -9.04 -1.29
CA ALA A 25 -16.70 -9.42 -1.54
C ALA A 25 -16.56 -10.93 -1.28
N SER A 26 -16.17 -11.68 -2.30
CA SER A 26 -15.85 -13.11 -2.18
C SER A 26 -14.34 -13.32 -2.06
N ALA A 27 -13.92 -14.34 -1.32
CA ALA A 27 -12.56 -14.86 -1.42
C ALA A 27 -12.27 -15.27 -2.88
N ASP A 28 -11.12 -14.85 -3.41
CA ASP A 28 -10.78 -14.98 -4.83
C ASP A 28 -9.37 -15.57 -5.01
N ASP A 29 -9.26 -16.61 -5.84
CA ASP A 29 -7.97 -17.24 -6.20
C ASP A 29 -7.57 -16.97 -7.65
N THR A 30 -8.25 -16.05 -8.33
CA THR A 30 -7.92 -15.67 -9.71
C THR A 30 -6.47 -15.19 -9.78
N PRO A 31 -5.69 -15.65 -10.79
CA PRO A 31 -4.35 -15.14 -11.00
C PRO A 31 -4.35 -13.63 -11.18
N ILE A 32 -3.55 -12.94 -10.36
CA ILE A 32 -3.30 -11.51 -10.51
C ILE A 32 -2.24 -11.32 -11.59
N GLY A 33 -2.45 -10.35 -12.47
CA GLY A 33 -1.58 -10.12 -13.61
C GLY A 33 -1.99 -8.90 -14.42
N GLY A 34 -1.30 -8.67 -15.54
CA GLY A 34 -1.59 -7.54 -16.41
C GLY A 34 -2.96 -7.63 -17.10
N PRO A 35 -3.34 -6.58 -17.85
CA PRO A 35 -4.61 -6.58 -18.57
C PRO A 35 -4.65 -7.74 -19.57
N PRO A 36 -5.86 -8.25 -19.90
CA PRO A 36 -6.01 -9.45 -20.72
C PRO A 36 -5.56 -9.27 -22.18
N THR A 37 -5.33 -8.04 -22.66
CA THR A 37 -4.84 -7.77 -24.01
C THR A 37 -3.67 -6.80 -23.97
N PRO A 38 -2.55 -7.09 -24.65
CA PRO A 38 -2.18 -8.30 -25.40
C PRO A 38 -2.02 -9.53 -24.51
N GLY A 39 -2.09 -10.72 -25.11
CA GLY A 39 -2.04 -11.97 -24.35
C GLY A 39 -0.68 -12.30 -23.72
N ALA A 40 0.44 -11.79 -24.25
CA ALA A 40 1.77 -12.06 -23.71
C ALA A 40 2.26 -10.90 -22.83
N PRO A 41 2.74 -11.15 -21.59
CA PRO A 41 3.27 -10.10 -20.72
C PRO A 41 4.42 -9.31 -21.34
N SER A 42 5.25 -9.93 -22.18
CA SER A 42 6.37 -9.25 -22.88
C SER A 42 5.94 -8.14 -23.83
N ASP A 43 4.68 -8.15 -24.28
CA ASP A 43 4.10 -7.12 -25.15
C ASP A 43 3.45 -5.99 -24.36
N GLN A 44 3.40 -6.13 -23.03
CA GLN A 44 2.81 -5.17 -22.11
C GLN A 44 3.87 -4.31 -21.44
N THR A 45 3.45 -3.13 -20.96
CA THR A 45 4.30 -2.21 -20.20
C THR A 45 3.83 -2.13 -18.75
N ALA A 46 4.76 -2.25 -17.81
CA ALA A 46 4.56 -1.83 -16.43
C ALA A 46 4.99 -0.37 -16.30
N TYR A 47 4.03 0.55 -16.22
CA TYR A 47 4.25 1.97 -15.97
C TYR A 47 4.47 2.17 -14.47
N ALA A 48 5.74 2.19 -14.06
CA ALA A 48 6.15 2.15 -12.66
C ALA A 48 6.37 3.56 -12.11
N LEU A 49 5.77 3.83 -10.95
CA LEU A 49 5.91 5.05 -10.17
C LEU A 49 6.34 4.67 -8.75
N GLY A 50 7.61 4.96 -8.46
CA GLY A 50 8.19 4.78 -7.14
C GLY A 50 7.47 5.59 -6.06
N GLY A 51 7.75 5.27 -4.80
CA GLY A 51 7.38 6.12 -3.68
C GLY A 51 8.27 7.36 -3.54
N ALA A 52 7.99 8.14 -2.49
CA ALA A 52 8.78 9.31 -2.13
C ALA A 52 10.27 8.95 -2.00
N HIS A 53 11.13 9.72 -2.66
CA HIS A 53 12.55 9.39 -2.74
C HIS A 53 13.46 10.60 -2.61
N VAL A 54 14.68 10.39 -2.07
CA VAL A 54 15.68 11.44 -1.94
C VAL A 54 16.28 11.76 -3.30
N LEU A 55 16.27 13.04 -3.67
CA LEU A 55 16.87 13.52 -4.91
C LEU A 55 18.36 13.19 -4.95
N GLY A 56 18.81 12.60 -6.06
CA GLY A 56 20.21 12.24 -6.30
C GLY A 56 20.62 10.82 -5.91
N ILE A 57 19.73 10.04 -5.31
CA ILE A 57 19.93 8.59 -5.10
C ILE A 57 19.35 7.83 -6.31
N PRO A 58 20.05 6.80 -6.84
CA PRO A 58 19.65 6.12 -8.07
C PRO A 58 18.51 5.10 -7.86
N TYR A 59 17.31 5.58 -7.55
CA TYR A 59 16.14 4.74 -7.27
C TYR A 59 15.60 3.96 -8.48
N ASP A 60 16.06 4.22 -9.70
CA ASP A 60 15.54 3.62 -10.92
C ASP A 60 15.41 2.09 -10.86
N GLU A 61 16.42 1.42 -10.28
CA GLU A 61 16.40 -0.04 -10.19
C GLU A 61 15.38 -0.53 -9.16
N TYR A 62 15.22 0.20 -8.06
CA TYR A 62 14.20 -0.05 -7.06
C TYR A 62 12.80 0.06 -7.66
N ILE A 63 12.56 1.13 -8.43
CA ILE A 63 11.28 1.37 -9.13
C ILE A 63 11.04 0.28 -10.19
N ARG A 64 12.07 -0.16 -10.91
CA ARG A 64 11.92 -1.26 -11.89
C ARG A 64 11.53 -2.59 -11.24
N GLN A 65 11.91 -2.82 -9.99
CA GLN A 65 11.63 -4.05 -9.27
C GLN A 65 10.29 -4.03 -8.52
N GLU A 66 9.69 -2.86 -8.31
CA GLU A 66 8.38 -2.75 -7.67
C GLU A 66 7.31 -3.51 -8.46
N GLY A 67 6.49 -4.30 -7.76
CA GLY A 67 5.45 -5.12 -8.36
C GLY A 67 5.96 -6.20 -9.32
N ALA A 68 7.28 -6.42 -9.43
CA ALA A 68 7.81 -7.24 -10.52
C ALA A 68 7.46 -8.72 -10.41
N GLN A 69 7.27 -9.21 -9.18
CA GLN A 69 6.82 -10.58 -8.92
C GLN A 69 5.31 -10.76 -9.12
N TRP A 70 4.53 -9.68 -9.07
CA TRP A 70 3.09 -9.67 -9.31
C TRP A 70 2.74 -9.53 -10.79
N PHE A 71 3.54 -8.77 -11.52
CA PHE A 71 3.37 -8.53 -12.96
C PHE A 71 4.61 -8.99 -13.74
N PRO A 72 4.96 -10.30 -13.73
CA PRO A 72 6.18 -10.79 -14.33
C PRO A 72 6.16 -10.68 -15.86
N GLY A 73 7.32 -10.41 -16.46
CA GLY A 73 7.50 -10.38 -17.91
C GLY A 73 7.05 -9.10 -18.61
N GLN A 74 6.36 -8.17 -17.93
CA GLN A 74 6.07 -6.84 -18.47
C GLN A 74 7.34 -6.01 -18.62
N GLN A 75 7.39 -5.19 -19.68
CA GLN A 75 8.50 -4.26 -19.90
C GLN A 75 8.38 -3.08 -18.94
N ARG A 76 9.41 -2.88 -18.09
CA ARG A 76 9.42 -1.81 -17.09
C ARG A 76 9.66 -0.45 -17.74
N LYS A 77 8.76 0.49 -17.47
CA LYS A 77 8.91 1.90 -17.86
C LYS A 77 8.68 2.76 -16.62
N ILE A 78 9.74 3.40 -16.14
CA ILE A 78 9.65 4.39 -15.08
C ILE A 78 8.90 5.62 -15.64
N ILE A 79 7.93 6.12 -14.88
CA ILE A 79 7.31 7.41 -15.14
C ILE A 79 7.97 8.43 -14.23
N ASP A 80 8.79 9.29 -14.83
CA ASP A 80 9.47 10.34 -14.09
C ASP A 80 8.45 11.34 -13.54
N TYR A 81 8.54 11.60 -12.25
CA TYR A 81 7.82 12.66 -11.56
C TYR A 81 8.64 13.09 -10.33
N PRO A 82 8.33 14.23 -9.69
CA PRO A 82 9.19 14.74 -8.64
C PRO A 82 9.40 13.80 -7.44
N ALA A 83 8.37 13.01 -7.10
CA ALA A 83 8.34 12.08 -5.94
C ALA A 83 8.94 12.69 -4.67
N GLY A 84 8.58 13.96 -4.44
CA GLY A 84 9.20 14.79 -3.43
C GLY A 84 8.79 14.32 -2.05
N GLN A 85 9.79 14.05 -1.19
CA GLN A 85 9.57 13.84 0.23
C GLN A 85 8.55 14.85 0.79
N VAL A 86 7.80 14.40 1.81
CA VAL A 86 6.67 14.98 2.57
C VAL A 86 6.81 16.46 3.03
N GLN A 87 7.85 17.17 2.59
CA GLN A 87 8.46 18.31 3.24
C GLN A 87 8.86 19.40 2.21
N GLY A 88 8.10 19.54 1.12
CA GLY A 88 8.32 20.60 0.13
C GLY A 88 8.16 22.02 0.68
N HIS A 89 8.18 23.01 -0.21
CA HIS A 89 8.15 24.45 0.10
C HIS A 89 7.02 24.91 1.06
N VAL A 90 6.02 24.08 1.30
CA VAL A 90 4.95 24.24 2.31
C VAL A 90 5.52 24.32 3.72
N LEU A 91 6.50 23.50 4.09
CA LEU A 91 7.19 23.64 5.37
C LEU A 91 8.00 24.93 5.43
N GLY A 92 8.60 25.36 4.32
CA GLY A 92 9.21 26.69 4.20
C GLY A 92 8.20 27.84 4.38
N ARG A 93 6.94 27.66 3.97
CA ARG A 93 5.85 28.63 4.21
C ARG A 93 5.38 28.65 5.67
N LEU A 94 5.27 27.49 6.31
CA LEU A 94 4.89 27.37 7.73
C LEU A 94 6.02 27.78 8.68
N PHE A 95 7.27 27.55 8.28
CA PHE A 95 8.50 27.81 9.06
C PHE A 95 9.58 28.44 8.17
N PRO A 96 9.54 29.76 7.94
CA PRO A 96 10.48 30.46 7.06
C PRO A 96 11.95 30.22 7.41
N GLY A 97 12.73 29.71 6.46
CA GLY A 97 14.18 29.46 6.60
C GLY A 97 14.57 28.00 6.85
N ILE A 98 13.61 27.09 7.11
CA ILE A 98 13.90 25.68 7.40
C ILE A 98 14.50 24.92 6.20
N GLY A 99 14.09 25.25 4.97
CA GLY A 99 14.61 24.62 3.75
C GLY A 99 16.09 24.93 3.52
N LYS A 100 16.44 26.22 3.51
CA LYS A 100 17.84 26.68 3.44
C LYS A 100 18.71 26.13 4.57
N ALA A 101 18.20 26.12 5.80
CA ALA A 101 18.94 25.59 6.95
C ALA A 101 19.17 24.08 6.82
N GLY A 102 18.19 23.31 6.33
CA GLY A 102 18.35 21.87 6.12
C GLY A 102 19.28 21.53 4.96
N ASP A 103 19.23 22.26 3.85
CA ASP A 103 20.15 22.09 2.72
C ASP A 103 21.59 22.52 3.04
N GLU A 104 21.78 23.47 3.97
CA GLU A 104 23.11 23.82 4.52
C GLU A 104 23.67 22.74 5.46
N ILE A 105 22.83 21.96 6.13
CA ILE A 105 23.23 20.87 7.04
C ILE A 105 23.44 19.55 6.28
N ILE A 106 22.53 19.21 5.35
CA ILE A 106 22.61 18.04 4.47
C ILE A 106 22.23 18.48 3.05
N PRO A 107 23.20 18.76 2.18
CA PRO A 107 22.93 19.15 0.80
C PRO A 107 22.12 18.07 0.06
N GLY A 108 20.95 18.43 -0.49
CA GLY A 108 20.08 17.50 -1.23
C GLY A 108 18.96 16.87 -0.39
N LEU A 109 18.72 17.36 0.82
CA LEU A 109 17.64 16.88 1.70
C LEU A 109 16.24 17.13 1.11
N GLY A 110 16.11 18.07 0.17
CA GLY A 110 14.88 18.25 -0.62
C GLY A 110 13.78 19.05 0.08
N LEU A 111 14.10 19.78 1.15
CA LEU A 111 13.14 20.59 1.93
C LEU A 111 12.60 21.82 1.17
N ASP A 112 13.23 22.22 0.07
CA ASP A 112 12.74 23.27 -0.85
C ASP A 112 12.13 22.69 -2.14
N GLY A 113 11.84 21.38 -2.17
CA GLY A 113 11.21 20.68 -3.30
C GLY A 113 9.72 20.98 -3.49
N PRO A 114 9.10 20.47 -4.58
CA PRO A 114 7.66 20.58 -4.78
C PRO A 114 6.89 19.90 -3.65
N SER A 115 5.67 20.38 -3.37
CA SER A 115 4.77 19.69 -2.45
C SER A 115 4.34 18.34 -3.03
N VAL A 116 3.78 17.45 -2.19
CA VAL A 116 3.18 16.20 -2.69
C VAL A 116 2.05 16.51 -3.68
N GLY A 117 1.24 17.54 -3.44
CA GLY A 117 0.24 18.01 -4.41
C GLY A 117 0.82 18.32 -5.79
N GLU A 118 1.87 19.16 -5.85
CA GLU A 118 2.54 19.52 -7.11
C GLU A 118 3.24 18.34 -7.78
N SER A 119 3.85 17.46 -6.97
CA SER A 119 4.48 16.22 -7.41
C SER A 119 3.45 15.31 -8.09
N VAL A 120 2.30 15.13 -7.44
CA VAL A 120 1.20 14.30 -7.94
C VAL A 120 0.61 14.88 -9.23
N ASP A 121 0.36 16.19 -9.30
CA ASP A 121 -0.16 16.82 -10.53
C ASP A 121 0.75 16.55 -11.74
N THR A 122 2.07 16.72 -11.55
CA THR A 122 3.08 16.41 -12.57
C THR A 122 3.08 14.92 -12.93
N GLY A 123 3.03 14.05 -11.92
CA GLY A 123 3.01 12.60 -12.11
C GLY A 123 1.78 12.14 -12.89
N VAL A 124 0.60 12.68 -12.59
CA VAL A 124 -0.65 12.33 -13.27
C VAL A 124 -0.58 12.71 -14.75
N ASP A 125 -0.10 13.92 -15.06
CA ASP A 125 0.10 14.37 -16.43
C ASP A 125 1.04 13.43 -17.20
N ASN A 126 2.18 13.09 -16.60
CA ASN A 126 3.19 12.22 -17.21
C ASN A 126 2.68 10.79 -17.39
N LEU A 127 2.01 10.21 -16.40
CA LEU A 127 1.45 8.87 -16.46
C LEU A 127 0.35 8.77 -17.53
N VAL A 128 -0.61 9.70 -17.55
CA VAL A 128 -1.68 9.71 -18.55
C VAL A 128 -1.12 9.86 -19.97
N ALA A 129 -0.14 10.74 -20.16
CA ALA A 129 0.54 10.88 -21.45
C ALA A 129 1.29 9.60 -21.84
N ALA A 130 1.96 8.93 -20.90
CA ALA A 130 2.68 7.70 -21.14
C ALA A 130 1.75 6.53 -21.50
N ILE A 131 0.60 6.42 -20.83
CA ILE A 131 -0.44 5.42 -21.09
C ILE A 131 -1.02 5.61 -22.49
N LYS A 132 -1.43 6.84 -22.85
CA LYS A 132 -2.07 7.12 -24.14
C LYS A 132 -1.16 6.91 -25.34
N ASN A 133 0.14 7.18 -25.18
CA ASN A 133 1.15 7.03 -26.23
C ASN A 133 1.88 5.69 -26.16
N GLY A 134 1.56 4.85 -25.18
CA GLY A 134 2.29 3.64 -24.87
C GLY A 134 1.60 2.37 -25.34
N ARG A 135 2.07 1.24 -24.80
CA ARG A 135 1.48 -0.07 -25.02
C ARG A 135 0.44 -0.37 -23.94
N PRO A 136 -0.44 -1.34 -24.17
CA PRO A 136 -1.24 -1.91 -23.09
C PRO A 136 -0.37 -2.38 -21.91
N GLY A 137 -0.94 -2.43 -20.71
CA GLY A 137 -0.22 -2.92 -19.54
C GLY A 137 -0.77 -2.42 -18.22
N THR A 138 0.09 -2.32 -17.22
CA THR A 138 -0.30 -2.03 -15.83
C THR A 138 0.32 -0.73 -15.37
N ALA A 139 -0.48 0.18 -14.83
CA ALA A 139 0.03 1.33 -14.10
C ALA A 139 0.24 0.95 -12.63
N ILE A 140 1.48 1.02 -12.16
CA ILE A 140 1.92 0.56 -10.84
C ILE A 140 2.36 1.77 -10.03
N GLY A 141 1.79 1.96 -8.85
CA GLY A 141 2.12 3.06 -7.96
C GLY A 141 2.43 2.56 -6.55
N LEU A 142 3.62 2.89 -6.05
CA LEU A 142 4.06 2.61 -4.69
C LEU A 142 3.97 3.87 -3.84
N SER A 143 3.31 3.83 -2.69
CA SER A 143 3.25 4.94 -1.72
C SER A 143 2.81 6.25 -2.40
N GLU A 144 3.70 7.24 -2.55
CA GLU A 144 3.39 8.48 -3.27
C GLU A 144 2.93 8.24 -4.73
N GLY A 145 3.51 7.23 -5.42
CA GLY A 145 3.07 6.82 -6.75
C GLY A 145 1.61 6.32 -6.78
N GLY A 146 1.07 5.90 -5.64
CA GLY A 146 -0.35 5.57 -5.46
C GLY A 146 -1.28 6.76 -5.71
N PHE A 147 -0.94 7.95 -5.22
CA PHE A 147 -1.71 9.18 -5.51
C PHE A 147 -1.74 9.48 -7.02
N VAL A 148 -0.61 9.26 -7.70
CA VAL A 148 -0.50 9.49 -9.15
C VAL A 148 -1.34 8.48 -9.92
N VAL A 149 -1.28 7.21 -9.53
CA VAL A 149 -2.10 6.14 -10.11
C VAL A 149 -3.59 6.45 -9.93
N ASP A 150 -4.03 6.80 -8.72
CA ASP A 150 -5.42 7.14 -8.46
C ASP A 150 -5.88 8.37 -9.26
N GLY A 151 -5.06 9.43 -9.29
CA GLY A 151 -5.36 10.63 -10.07
C GLY A 151 -5.44 10.38 -11.58
N ALA A 152 -4.54 9.55 -12.12
CA ALA A 152 -4.56 9.16 -13.52
C ALA A 152 -5.76 8.29 -13.86
N GLN A 153 -6.11 7.34 -12.99
CA GLN A 153 -7.28 6.49 -13.16
C GLN A 153 -8.57 7.30 -13.11
N ALA A 154 -8.71 8.22 -12.16
CA ALA A 154 -9.85 9.15 -12.06
C ALA A 154 -9.97 10.03 -13.32
N ARG A 155 -8.85 10.53 -13.86
CA ARG A 155 -8.84 11.32 -15.09
C ARG A 155 -9.28 10.48 -16.31
N LEU A 156 -8.70 9.30 -16.48
CA LEU A 156 -9.03 8.38 -17.58
C LEU A 156 -10.46 7.82 -17.49
N ALA A 157 -11.06 7.79 -16.30
CA ALA A 157 -12.43 7.36 -16.10
C ALA A 157 -13.45 8.22 -16.85
N THR A 158 -13.13 9.49 -17.13
CA THR A 158 -14.03 10.43 -17.81
C THR A 158 -13.54 10.86 -19.19
N ASP A 159 -12.37 10.37 -19.60
CA ASP A 159 -11.71 10.79 -20.84
C ASP A 159 -12.23 9.97 -22.04
N PRO A 160 -12.82 10.61 -23.07
CA PRO A 160 -13.34 9.91 -24.24
C PRO A 160 -12.25 9.27 -25.11
N THR A 161 -10.98 9.63 -24.88
CA THR A 161 -9.81 9.10 -25.57
C THR A 161 -9.03 8.08 -24.72
N ALA A 162 -9.58 7.67 -23.58
CA ALA A 162 -8.94 6.69 -22.70
C ALA A 162 -8.77 5.33 -23.40
N PRO A 163 -7.70 4.57 -23.11
CA PRO A 163 -7.51 3.24 -23.66
C PRO A 163 -8.68 2.29 -23.35
N PRO A 164 -8.96 1.28 -24.17
CA PRO A 164 -9.97 0.27 -23.87
C PRO A 164 -9.72 -0.43 -22.52
N PRO A 165 -10.76 -0.75 -21.73
CA PRO A 165 -10.67 -1.46 -20.44
C PRO A 165 -9.79 -2.71 -20.44
N ASN A 166 -9.81 -3.48 -21.53
CA ASN A 166 -9.08 -4.73 -21.65
C ASN A 166 -7.58 -4.56 -21.94
N THR A 167 -7.11 -3.31 -22.06
CA THR A 167 -5.71 -2.97 -22.40
C THR A 167 -4.96 -2.27 -21.27
N LEU A 168 -5.62 -1.93 -20.17
CA LEU A 168 -5.02 -1.23 -19.06
C LEU A 168 -5.63 -1.73 -17.74
N ASN A 169 -4.79 -2.02 -16.75
CA ASN A 169 -5.22 -2.16 -15.37
C ASN A 169 -4.29 -1.33 -14.46
N PHE A 170 -4.71 -1.17 -13.21
CA PHE A 170 -3.98 -0.39 -12.21
C PHE A 170 -3.59 -1.27 -11.04
N ALA A 171 -2.47 -0.95 -10.41
CA ALA A 171 -2.02 -1.60 -9.20
C ALA A 171 -1.45 -0.57 -8.24
N THR A 172 -1.91 -0.59 -6.99
CA THR A 172 -1.36 0.26 -5.93
C THR A 172 -0.73 -0.59 -4.84
N PHE A 173 0.40 -0.12 -4.32
CA PHE A 173 1.14 -0.73 -3.23
C PHE A 173 1.30 0.30 -2.13
N GLY A 174 0.70 0.08 -0.96
CA GLY A 174 0.79 1.05 0.13
C GLY A 174 0.11 2.38 -0.21
N ASP A 175 -1.07 2.34 -0.84
CA ASP A 175 -1.81 3.54 -1.24
C ASP A 175 -2.17 4.46 -0.05
N PRO A 176 -1.77 5.75 -0.03
CA PRO A 176 -2.04 6.66 1.08
C PRO A 176 -3.48 7.18 1.17
N ILE A 177 -4.28 7.05 0.10
CA ILE A 177 -5.65 7.57 0.01
C ILE A 177 -6.68 6.50 -0.37
N GLY A 178 -6.28 5.23 -0.36
CA GLY A 178 -7.12 4.10 -0.73
C GLY A 178 -8.25 3.78 0.25
N HIS A 179 -9.30 3.18 -0.31
CA HIS A 179 -10.24 2.31 0.41
C HIS A 179 -10.01 0.88 -0.08
N HIS A 180 -10.06 -0.09 0.83
CA HIS A 180 -9.87 -1.50 0.47
C HIS A 180 -10.85 -2.40 1.23
N ALA A 181 -10.98 -3.66 0.81
CA ALA A 181 -12.01 -4.58 1.32
C ALA A 181 -11.86 -4.97 2.81
N PHE A 182 -10.81 -4.50 3.48
CA PHE A 182 -10.51 -4.78 4.88
C PHE A 182 -10.36 -3.51 5.74
N GLY A 183 -10.42 -2.31 5.15
CA GLY A 183 -10.06 -1.08 5.85
C GLY A 183 -9.88 0.11 4.91
N GLN A 184 -9.06 1.06 5.35
CA GLN A 184 -8.78 2.29 4.62
C GLN A 184 -7.41 2.85 5.01
N SER A 185 -6.89 3.69 4.14
CA SER A 185 -5.63 4.40 4.34
C SER A 185 -5.75 5.53 5.37
N PHE A 186 -4.62 5.95 5.93
CA PHE A 186 -4.54 6.98 6.97
C PHE A 186 -5.15 8.32 6.54
N LEU A 187 -4.80 8.81 5.35
CA LEU A 187 -5.31 10.12 4.93
C LEU A 187 -6.81 10.08 4.70
N THR A 188 -7.32 8.97 4.17
CA THR A 188 -8.76 8.72 4.03
C THR A 188 -9.49 8.63 5.37
N ALA A 189 -8.85 8.06 6.40
CA ALA A 189 -9.42 7.98 7.74
C ALA A 189 -9.47 9.35 8.47
N VAL A 190 -8.55 10.26 8.14
CA VAL A 190 -8.33 11.51 8.91
C VAL A 190 -8.85 12.76 8.20
N PHE A 191 -8.78 12.80 6.88
CA PHE A 191 -9.10 13.99 6.08
C PHE A 191 -10.35 13.75 5.23
N PRO A 192 -11.43 14.54 5.42
CA PRO A 192 -12.62 14.40 4.58
C PRO A 192 -12.34 14.85 3.14
N VAL A 193 -13.13 14.31 2.21
CA VAL A 193 -13.16 14.74 0.80
C VAL A 193 -13.25 16.26 0.69
N GLY A 194 -12.42 16.84 -0.17
CA GLY A 194 -12.35 18.29 -0.43
C GLY A 194 -11.53 19.09 0.59
N SER A 195 -11.07 18.47 1.69
CA SER A 195 -10.09 19.10 2.57
C SER A 195 -8.67 18.99 2.01
N THR A 196 -7.85 20.01 2.24
CA THR A 196 -6.43 19.98 1.92
C THR A 196 -5.64 19.47 3.11
N VAL A 197 -4.80 18.46 2.88
CA VAL A 197 -3.83 17.94 3.84
C VAL A 197 -2.71 18.98 3.99
N PRO A 198 -2.60 19.70 5.13
CA PRO A 198 -1.78 20.91 5.18
C PRO A 198 -0.29 20.68 4.91
N ALA A 199 0.28 19.56 5.37
CA ALA A 199 1.70 19.26 5.15
C ALA A 199 2.01 18.78 3.73
N LEU A 200 1.01 18.26 3.01
CA LEU A 200 1.19 17.68 1.68
C LEU A 200 0.78 18.65 0.55
N ASP A 201 -0.01 19.68 0.87
CA ASP A 201 -0.70 20.52 -0.11
C ASP A 201 -1.51 19.69 -1.11
N TYR A 202 -2.10 18.61 -0.61
CA TYR A 202 -2.89 17.66 -1.39
C TYR A 202 -4.36 17.75 -0.99
N THR A 203 -5.24 18.00 -1.95
CA THR A 203 -6.69 18.02 -1.72
C THR A 203 -7.27 16.63 -1.87
N MET A 204 -7.93 16.12 -0.82
CA MET A 204 -8.55 14.79 -0.83
C MET A 204 -9.62 14.68 -1.93
N PRO A 205 -9.48 13.77 -2.89
CA PRO A 205 -10.40 13.66 -4.01
C PRO A 205 -11.74 13.04 -3.58
N PRO A 206 -12.84 13.31 -4.30
CA PRO A 206 -14.06 12.51 -4.14
C PRO A 206 -13.83 11.08 -4.61
N THR A 207 -14.70 10.16 -4.17
CA THR A 207 -14.70 8.80 -4.70
C THR A 207 -15.03 8.81 -6.19
N TYR A 208 -14.40 7.91 -6.93
CA TYR A 208 -14.58 7.76 -8.37
C TYR A 208 -14.72 6.28 -8.73
N GLU A 209 -15.37 6.00 -9.86
CA GLU A 209 -15.37 4.67 -10.47
C GLU A 209 -14.76 4.76 -11.86
N SER A 210 -13.87 3.83 -12.18
CA SER A 210 -13.26 3.70 -13.50
C SER A 210 -13.70 2.41 -14.19
N GLN A 211 -13.45 2.35 -15.50
CA GLN A 211 -13.63 1.16 -16.32
C GLN A 211 -12.46 0.16 -16.27
N TYR A 212 -11.45 0.39 -15.44
CA TYR A 212 -10.24 -0.42 -15.40
C TYR A 212 -10.14 -1.25 -14.12
N ASP A 213 -9.78 -2.52 -14.27
CA ASP A 213 -9.50 -3.39 -13.14
C ASP A 213 -8.36 -2.81 -12.29
N THR A 214 -8.46 -2.97 -10.96
CA THR A 214 -7.52 -2.42 -9.99
C THR A 214 -7.13 -3.46 -8.95
N ASP A 215 -5.83 -3.67 -8.78
CA ASP A 215 -5.23 -4.54 -7.76
C ASP A 215 -4.64 -3.68 -6.63
N ARG A 216 -5.24 -3.73 -5.44
CA ARG A 216 -4.82 -2.95 -4.26
C ARG A 216 -4.05 -3.83 -3.29
N PHE A 217 -2.72 -3.68 -3.28
CA PHE A 217 -1.82 -4.42 -2.39
C PHE A 217 -1.58 -3.64 -1.09
N VAL A 218 -1.92 -4.28 0.02
CA VAL A 218 -1.87 -3.67 1.35
C VAL A 218 -1.14 -4.62 2.29
N ALA A 219 -0.04 -4.17 2.90
CA ALA A 219 0.58 -4.91 4.00
C ALA A 219 -0.30 -4.81 5.23
N ALA A 220 -0.52 -5.93 5.91
CA ALA A 220 -1.25 -5.93 7.18
C ALA A 220 -0.58 -4.98 8.18
N TYR A 221 -1.36 -4.09 8.79
CA TYR A 221 -0.92 -3.09 9.76
C TYR A 221 0.00 -1.97 9.24
N ASP A 222 0.06 -1.78 7.93
CA ASP A 222 0.70 -0.61 7.32
C ASP A 222 0.04 0.68 7.85
N SER A 223 0.83 1.56 8.50
CA SER A 223 0.33 2.84 9.00
C SER A 223 -0.26 3.78 7.94
N ILE A 224 0.09 3.60 6.67
CA ILE A 224 -0.33 4.48 5.59
C ILE A 224 -1.52 3.88 4.87
N ALA A 225 -1.45 2.62 4.46
CA ALA A 225 -2.49 1.98 3.65
C ALA A 225 -3.51 1.15 4.43
N ASP A 226 -3.24 0.85 5.71
CA ASP A 226 -4.05 -0.03 6.54
C ASP A 226 -4.25 0.54 7.95
N PHE A 227 -4.81 1.74 8.02
CA PHE A 227 -4.91 2.48 9.28
C PHE A 227 -6.04 1.91 10.18
N PRO A 228 -5.84 1.81 11.51
CA PRO A 228 -6.85 1.27 12.42
C PRO A 228 -8.10 2.15 12.47
N ASP A 229 -9.26 1.50 12.41
CA ASP A 229 -10.57 2.15 12.52
C ASP A 229 -10.99 2.43 13.99
N ARG A 230 -10.21 1.95 14.96
CA ARG A 230 -10.32 2.25 16.40
C ARG A 230 -9.01 2.83 16.91
N PRO A 231 -8.71 4.11 16.59
CA PRO A 231 -7.42 4.73 16.91
C PRO A 231 -7.17 4.91 18.41
N ASP A 232 -8.18 4.74 19.26
CA ASP A 232 -8.05 4.71 20.72
C ASP A 232 -7.39 3.42 21.26
N ASN A 233 -7.27 2.38 20.42
CA ASN A 233 -6.50 1.19 20.76
C ASN A 233 -4.99 1.45 20.67
N LEU A 234 -4.37 1.66 21.83
CA LEU A 234 -2.93 1.96 21.94
C LEU A 234 -2.02 0.86 21.38
N PHE A 235 -2.42 -0.42 21.43
CA PHE A 235 -1.61 -1.51 20.85
C PHE A 235 -1.63 -1.44 19.33
N ALA A 236 -2.81 -1.22 18.75
CA ALA A 236 -2.94 -1.05 17.30
C ALA A 236 -2.16 0.18 16.81
N PHE A 237 -2.29 1.30 17.54
CA PHE A 237 -1.55 2.53 17.21
C PHE A 237 -0.03 2.36 17.34
N ALA A 238 0.46 1.75 18.42
CA ALA A 238 1.89 1.47 18.56
C ALA A 238 2.40 0.53 17.44
N ASN A 239 1.58 -0.44 17.04
CA ASN A 239 1.91 -1.35 15.96
C ASN A 239 1.94 -0.67 14.59
N THR A 240 1.01 0.24 14.31
CA THR A 240 1.03 0.96 13.04
C THR A 240 2.24 1.86 12.93
N LEU A 241 2.65 2.56 14.00
CA LEU A 241 3.89 3.36 14.00
C LEU A 241 5.11 2.55 13.54
N MET A 242 5.18 1.26 13.89
CA MET A 242 6.23 0.36 13.40
C MET A 242 5.95 -0.16 11.98
N GLY A 243 4.68 -0.32 11.61
CA GLY A 243 4.22 -0.78 10.30
C GLY A 243 4.68 0.07 9.12
N LEU A 244 4.94 1.36 9.33
CA LEU A 244 5.58 2.22 8.32
C LEU A 244 6.96 1.67 7.90
N ALA A 245 7.76 1.28 8.89
CA ALA A 245 9.14 0.85 8.68
C ALA A 245 9.22 -0.58 8.15
N THR A 246 8.26 -1.44 8.49
CA THR A 246 8.27 -2.87 8.15
C THR A 246 7.50 -3.16 6.87
N GLY A 247 6.23 -2.77 6.78
CA GLY A 247 5.34 -3.27 5.72
C GLY A 247 5.23 -2.36 4.50
N HIS A 248 5.23 -1.04 4.71
CA HIS A 248 4.72 -0.07 3.73
C HIS A 248 5.38 -0.16 2.35
N THR A 249 6.71 -0.08 2.30
CA THR A 249 7.44 -0.18 1.03
C THR A 249 7.65 -1.63 0.62
N ALA A 250 7.85 -2.51 1.60
CA ALA A 250 8.17 -3.93 1.39
C ALA A 250 7.07 -4.67 0.61
N VAL A 251 5.80 -4.27 0.75
CA VAL A 251 4.65 -4.89 0.08
C VAL A 251 4.82 -4.96 -1.45
N ALA A 252 5.50 -3.99 -2.07
CA ALA A 252 5.77 -3.98 -3.52
C ALA A 252 6.70 -5.09 -3.99
N PHE A 253 7.45 -5.72 -3.09
CA PHE A 253 8.45 -6.77 -3.39
C PHE A 253 7.99 -8.16 -2.95
N THR A 254 6.75 -8.27 -2.49
CA THR A 254 6.11 -9.54 -2.12
C THR A 254 5.66 -10.32 -3.35
N ASN A 255 5.08 -11.50 -3.14
CA ASN A 255 4.53 -12.32 -4.22
C ASN A 255 3.31 -13.14 -3.77
N ARG A 256 2.66 -13.78 -4.74
CA ARG A 256 1.42 -14.54 -4.53
C ARG A 256 1.53 -15.66 -3.50
N SER A 257 2.69 -16.29 -3.34
CA SER A 257 2.84 -17.39 -2.37
C SER A 257 2.79 -16.93 -0.91
N MET A 258 2.96 -15.63 -0.66
CA MET A 258 2.87 -15.03 0.67
C MET A 258 1.43 -14.68 1.05
N VAL A 259 0.48 -14.77 0.11
CA VAL A 259 -0.91 -14.35 0.32
C VAL A 259 -1.84 -15.55 0.34
N PRO A 260 -2.53 -15.82 1.46
CA PRO A 260 -3.53 -16.88 1.48
C PRO A 260 -4.82 -16.43 0.76
N PRO A 261 -5.58 -17.36 0.17
CA PRO A 261 -6.81 -17.06 -0.60
C PRO A 261 -7.81 -16.13 0.10
N GLN A 262 -8.04 -16.33 1.41
CA GLN A 262 -8.99 -15.54 2.19
C GLN A 262 -8.61 -14.06 2.33
N ASN A 263 -7.36 -13.70 2.05
CA ASN A 263 -6.87 -12.33 2.06
C ASN A 263 -7.10 -11.59 0.73
N ILE A 264 -7.63 -12.28 -0.27
CA ILE A 264 -7.95 -11.68 -1.56
C ILE A 264 -9.45 -11.50 -1.65
N ARG A 265 -9.89 -10.26 -1.83
CA ARG A 265 -11.30 -9.89 -1.91
C ARG A 265 -11.54 -9.04 -3.15
N THR A 266 -12.42 -9.52 -4.01
CA THR A 266 -12.79 -8.82 -5.25
C THR A 266 -14.21 -8.28 -5.16
N THR A 267 -14.40 -7.03 -5.58
CA THR A 267 -15.70 -6.43 -5.84
C THR A 267 -15.77 -5.98 -7.31
N VAL A 268 -16.98 -5.76 -7.83
CA VAL A 268 -17.18 -5.24 -9.19
C VAL A 268 -18.01 -3.97 -9.10
N ASN A 269 -17.48 -2.88 -9.67
CA ASN A 269 -18.12 -1.56 -9.61
C ASN A 269 -19.24 -1.41 -10.66
N SER A 270 -19.95 -0.27 -10.66
CA SER A 270 -21.07 -0.06 -11.58
C SER A 270 -20.67 0.02 -13.06
N ARG A 271 -19.38 0.22 -13.33
CA ARG A 271 -18.77 0.26 -14.67
C ARG A 271 -18.22 -1.10 -15.12
N GLY A 272 -18.40 -2.14 -14.31
CA GLY A 272 -18.00 -3.51 -14.63
C GLY A 272 -16.53 -3.83 -14.38
N ALA A 273 -15.76 -2.90 -13.79
CA ALA A 273 -14.37 -3.13 -13.43
C ALA A 273 -14.25 -3.83 -12.08
N LYS A 274 -13.25 -4.71 -11.95
CA LYS A 274 -12.90 -5.37 -10.70
C LYS A 274 -12.04 -4.46 -9.83
N ASP A 275 -12.36 -4.38 -8.55
CA ASP A 275 -11.47 -3.85 -7.52
C ASP A 275 -11.12 -5.01 -6.59
N THR A 276 -9.88 -5.47 -6.70
CA THR A 276 -9.33 -6.62 -5.98
C THR A 276 -8.39 -6.10 -4.90
N THR A 277 -8.73 -6.34 -3.64
CA THR A 277 -7.86 -6.09 -2.50
C THR A 277 -7.04 -7.34 -2.20
N ILE A 278 -5.73 -7.15 -2.02
CA ILE A 278 -4.76 -8.17 -1.64
C ILE A 278 -4.11 -7.75 -0.33
N MET A 279 -4.54 -8.35 0.78
CA MET A 279 -3.88 -8.14 2.08
C MET A 279 -2.70 -9.10 2.23
N VAL A 280 -1.49 -8.57 2.31
CA VAL A 280 -0.28 -9.39 2.47
C VAL A 280 0.05 -9.52 3.97
N PRO A 281 0.06 -10.73 4.54
CA PRO A 281 0.43 -10.96 5.95
C PRO A 281 1.91 -10.66 6.20
N GLU A 282 2.22 -10.06 7.35
CA GLU A 282 3.59 -9.96 7.83
C GLU A 282 4.02 -11.27 8.50
N LYS A 283 5.33 -11.54 8.55
CA LYS A 283 5.86 -12.70 9.27
C LYS A 283 5.62 -12.62 10.78
N HIS A 284 5.85 -11.45 11.36
CA HIS A 284 5.51 -11.11 12.75
C HIS A 284 4.78 -9.79 12.78
N LEU A 285 4.16 -9.45 13.91
CA LEU A 285 3.65 -8.09 14.09
C LEU A 285 4.78 -7.05 13.89
N PRO A 286 4.50 -5.88 13.30
CA PRO A 286 5.44 -4.76 13.26
C PRO A 286 6.09 -4.42 14.61
N LEU A 287 5.38 -4.55 15.73
CA LEU A 287 5.95 -4.39 17.09
C LEU A 287 7.02 -5.44 17.45
N VAL A 288 6.91 -6.63 16.87
CA VAL A 288 7.76 -7.80 17.16
C VAL A 288 8.93 -7.88 16.19
N MET A 289 8.78 -7.38 14.96
CA MET A 289 9.81 -7.39 13.93
C MET A 289 11.19 -6.86 14.37
N PRO A 290 11.32 -5.72 15.09
CA PRO A 290 12.63 -5.25 15.57
C PRO A 290 13.37 -6.26 16.46
N LEU A 291 12.63 -7.07 17.22
CA LEU A 291 13.20 -8.09 18.10
C LEU A 291 13.84 -9.23 17.30
N LYS A 292 13.30 -9.55 16.11
CA LYS A 292 13.92 -10.50 15.17
C LYS A 292 15.32 -10.03 14.79
N TYR A 293 15.46 -8.75 14.44
CA TYR A 293 16.72 -8.19 13.94
C TYR A 293 17.82 -8.05 15.00
N ILE A 294 17.47 -8.05 16.29
CA ILE A 294 18.46 -8.12 17.39
C ILE A 294 18.72 -9.57 17.86
N GLY A 295 18.21 -10.58 17.14
CA GLY A 295 18.55 -11.98 17.35
C GLY A 295 17.68 -12.72 18.38
N ILE A 296 16.49 -12.21 18.70
CA ILE A 296 15.56 -12.98 19.54
C ILE A 296 15.06 -14.22 18.77
N PRO A 297 15.06 -15.42 19.38
CA PRO A 297 14.66 -16.65 18.69
C PRO A 297 13.21 -16.65 18.19
N GLU A 298 12.98 -17.23 17.02
CA GLU A 298 11.66 -17.35 16.36
C GLU A 298 10.56 -17.89 17.30
N ASP A 299 10.85 -18.95 18.06
CA ASP A 299 9.88 -19.53 19.01
C ASP A 299 9.43 -18.55 20.10
N THR A 300 10.28 -17.60 20.45
CA THR A 300 9.96 -16.53 21.42
C THR A 300 9.13 -15.45 20.75
N LEU A 301 9.47 -15.07 19.52
CA LEU A 301 8.70 -14.10 18.72
C LEU A 301 7.27 -14.61 18.47
N ASN A 302 7.12 -15.87 18.06
CA ASN A 302 5.82 -16.51 17.85
C ASN A 302 4.93 -16.51 19.11
N LYS A 303 5.52 -16.70 20.29
CA LYS A 303 4.78 -16.60 21.56
C LYS A 303 4.38 -15.16 21.87
N LEU A 304 5.25 -14.20 21.58
CA LEU A 304 4.96 -12.79 21.77
C LEU A 304 3.84 -12.32 20.83
N ASP A 305 3.88 -12.71 19.57
CA ASP A 305 2.80 -12.49 18.61
C ASP A 305 1.48 -13.09 19.09
N ALA A 306 1.47 -14.35 19.54
CA ALA A 306 0.25 -14.98 20.06
C ALA A 306 -0.39 -14.19 21.22
N ILE A 307 0.43 -13.47 22.00
CA ILE A 307 -0.03 -12.59 23.07
C ILE A 307 -0.52 -11.24 22.51
N LEU A 308 0.21 -10.63 21.58
CA LEU A 308 -0.04 -9.27 21.11
C LEU A 308 -1.11 -9.19 20.01
N ILE A 309 -1.22 -10.19 19.13
CA ILE A 309 -2.14 -10.18 17.99
C ILE A 309 -3.57 -9.87 18.41
N PRO A 310 -4.18 -10.51 19.44
CA PRO A 310 -5.54 -10.16 19.84
C PRO A 310 -5.72 -8.71 20.29
N ARG A 311 -4.67 -8.11 20.88
CA ARG A 311 -4.70 -6.72 21.37
C ARG A 311 -4.60 -5.73 20.23
N VAL A 312 -3.70 -5.98 19.27
CA VAL A 312 -3.55 -5.20 18.03
C VAL A 312 -4.82 -5.34 17.19
N ASN A 313 -5.30 -6.56 16.97
CA ASN A 313 -6.47 -6.84 16.14
C ASN A 313 -7.75 -6.19 16.66
N ALA A 314 -7.89 -5.99 17.97
CA ALA A 314 -9.02 -5.27 18.54
C ALA A 314 -9.14 -3.82 18.03
N GLY A 315 -8.06 -3.24 17.47
CA GLY A 315 -8.06 -1.92 16.84
C GLY A 315 -8.62 -1.86 15.41
N TYR A 316 -9.03 -3.01 14.86
CA TYR A 316 -9.53 -3.11 13.49
C TYR A 316 -10.83 -3.91 13.46
N SER A 317 -11.92 -3.28 13.02
CA SER A 317 -13.26 -3.89 12.98
C SER A 317 -13.35 -5.12 12.07
N ARG A 318 -12.46 -5.25 11.06
CA ARG A 318 -12.35 -6.47 10.23
C ARG A 318 -12.11 -7.75 11.02
N ASN A 319 -11.64 -7.64 12.28
CA ASN A 319 -11.35 -8.77 13.15
C ASN A 319 -12.52 -9.14 14.08
N ASP A 320 -13.61 -8.37 14.07
CA ASP A 320 -14.77 -8.62 14.94
C ASP A 320 -15.50 -9.93 14.59
N ASP A 321 -15.44 -10.33 13.32
CA ASP A 321 -15.90 -11.61 12.82
C ASP A 321 -14.70 -12.48 12.42
N PRO A 322 -14.25 -13.40 13.30
CA PRO A 322 -13.13 -14.28 13.00
C PRO A 322 -13.36 -15.19 11.78
N SER A 323 -14.61 -15.39 11.33
CA SER A 323 -14.90 -16.23 10.16
C SER A 323 -14.59 -15.54 8.84
N THR A 324 -14.48 -14.21 8.85
CA THR A 324 -14.18 -13.40 7.67
C THR A 324 -12.88 -12.62 7.80
N ALA A 325 -12.27 -12.57 8.99
CA ALA A 325 -11.01 -11.88 9.24
C ALA A 325 -9.86 -12.41 8.34
N PRO A 326 -9.05 -11.51 7.74
CA PRO A 326 -7.87 -11.93 6.99
C PRO A 326 -6.77 -12.40 7.94
N VAL A 327 -5.89 -13.27 7.44
CA VAL A 327 -4.63 -13.63 8.11
C VAL A 327 -3.70 -12.43 8.00
N GLN A 328 -3.35 -11.82 9.13
CA GLN A 328 -2.50 -10.61 9.15
C GLN A 328 -1.06 -10.90 9.58
N VAL A 329 -0.86 -11.99 10.33
CA VAL A 329 0.46 -12.52 10.71
C VAL A 329 0.51 -13.99 10.34
N ASP A 330 1.53 -14.38 9.58
CA ASP A 330 1.82 -15.77 9.24
C ASP A 330 3.33 -16.02 9.40
N PRO A 331 3.77 -16.69 10.48
CA PRO A 331 5.20 -16.95 10.72
C PRO A 331 5.90 -17.79 9.65
N VAL A 332 5.12 -18.50 8.82
CA VAL A 332 5.64 -19.44 7.80
C VAL A 332 5.67 -18.78 6.43
N HIS A 333 4.58 -18.14 6.01
CA HIS A 333 4.44 -17.58 4.66
C HIS A 333 4.37 -16.06 4.60
N GLY A 334 4.18 -15.39 5.75
CA GLY A 334 4.19 -13.94 5.83
C GLY A 334 5.56 -13.40 5.46
N PHE A 335 5.59 -12.20 4.88
CA PHE A 335 6.85 -11.63 4.39
C PHE A 335 7.70 -11.09 5.55
N ASP A 336 9.01 -11.23 5.43
CA ASP A 336 9.96 -10.42 6.19
C ASP A 336 10.38 -9.21 5.32
N PRO A 337 10.21 -7.98 5.81
CA PRO A 337 10.57 -6.74 5.12
C PRO A 337 12.00 -6.71 4.56
N ALA A 338 12.98 -7.12 5.35
CA ALA A 338 14.39 -7.12 4.97
C ALA A 338 14.66 -8.20 3.92
N GLU A 339 14.04 -9.38 4.04
CA GLU A 339 14.21 -10.47 3.09
C GLU A 339 13.61 -10.13 1.71
N VAL A 340 12.41 -9.54 1.66
CA VAL A 340 11.75 -9.21 0.38
C VAL A 340 12.36 -7.99 -0.31
N THR A 341 12.88 -7.02 0.45
CA THR A 341 13.52 -5.83 -0.13
C THR A 341 15.00 -6.03 -0.45
N ALA A 342 15.66 -7.04 0.10
CA ALA A 342 17.09 -7.28 -0.08
C ALA A 342 17.55 -7.32 -1.56
N PRO A 343 16.85 -8.00 -2.50
CA PRO A 343 17.26 -8.01 -3.90
C PRO A 343 17.24 -6.61 -4.53
N ALA A 344 16.19 -5.83 -4.28
CA ALA A 344 16.03 -4.47 -4.78
C ALA A 344 17.07 -3.53 -4.15
N ASN A 345 17.27 -3.64 -2.84
CA ASN A 345 18.30 -2.86 -2.12
C ASN A 345 19.70 -3.20 -2.63
N GLN A 346 20.01 -4.48 -2.86
CA GLN A 346 21.31 -4.89 -3.38
C GLN A 346 21.56 -4.36 -4.79
N ALA A 347 20.55 -4.44 -5.66
CA ALA A 347 20.64 -3.97 -7.04
C ALA A 347 20.75 -2.44 -7.13
N THR A 348 20.12 -1.72 -6.20
CA THR A 348 20.06 -0.25 -6.19
C THR A 348 21.24 0.38 -5.45
N PHE A 349 21.65 -0.18 -4.31
CA PHE A 349 22.62 0.41 -3.38
C PHE A 349 23.92 -0.39 -3.23
N GLY A 350 24.07 -1.51 -3.94
CA GLY A 350 25.30 -2.31 -3.92
C GLY A 350 25.60 -3.04 -2.61
N GLY A 351 24.62 -3.13 -1.69
CA GLY A 351 24.73 -3.85 -0.41
C GLY A 351 25.38 -3.06 0.73
N GLY A 352 25.80 -1.81 0.48
CA GLY A 352 26.32 -0.90 1.50
C GLY A 352 25.25 0.10 1.92
N ALA A 353 24.91 0.09 3.21
CA ALA A 353 23.91 0.95 3.85
C ALA A 353 22.50 0.80 3.25
N ASP A 354 21.85 -0.32 3.55
CA ASP A 354 20.46 -0.50 3.16
C ASP A 354 19.57 0.53 3.91
N PRO A 355 18.58 1.15 3.23
CA PRO A 355 17.71 2.17 3.84
C PRO A 355 16.91 1.64 5.04
N PHE A 356 16.58 0.36 5.05
CA PHE A 356 15.90 -0.29 6.17
C PHE A 356 16.82 -0.40 7.39
N SER A 357 18.11 -0.69 7.24
CA SER A 357 19.13 -0.63 8.28
C SER A 357 19.35 0.80 8.76
N GLN A 358 19.20 1.82 7.92
CA GLN A 358 19.26 3.22 8.36
C GLN A 358 18.02 3.64 9.13
N ILE A 359 16.82 3.22 8.69
CA ILE A 359 15.56 3.45 9.41
C ILE A 359 15.54 2.67 10.73
N LEU A 360 15.96 1.41 10.71
CA LEU A 360 16.09 0.56 11.89
C LEU A 360 17.18 1.10 12.82
N ALA A 361 18.35 1.53 12.32
CA ALA A 361 19.36 2.19 13.13
C ALA A 361 18.86 3.51 13.70
N GLY A 362 18.08 4.29 12.95
CA GLY A 362 17.42 5.50 13.40
C GLY A 362 16.43 5.24 14.54
N ALA A 363 15.50 4.30 14.32
CA ALA A 363 14.52 3.86 15.31
C ALA A 363 15.17 3.27 16.57
N MET A 364 16.21 2.44 16.39
CA MET A 364 17.00 1.88 17.50
C MET A 364 17.82 2.94 18.23
N SER A 365 18.33 3.97 17.54
CA SER A 365 19.05 5.07 18.20
C SER A 365 18.12 5.87 19.11
N VAL A 366 16.88 6.14 18.67
CA VAL A 366 15.84 6.82 19.46
C VAL A 366 15.49 5.99 20.71
N LEU A 367 15.29 4.68 20.54
CA LEU A 367 15.01 3.77 21.66
C LEU A 367 16.18 3.70 22.66
N SER A 368 17.42 3.70 22.18
CA SER A 368 18.61 3.70 23.04
C SER A 368 18.82 5.00 23.82
N HIS A 369 18.42 6.15 23.24
CA HIS A 369 18.49 7.45 23.90
C HIS A 369 17.36 7.66 24.92
N SER A 370 16.19 7.05 24.74
CA SER A 370 15.12 7.06 25.76
C SER A 370 15.45 6.24 27.01
N ALA A 371 16.30 5.20 26.88
CA ALA A 371 16.74 4.38 28.02
C ALA A 371 17.84 5.02 28.87
N LEU A 372 18.55 6.03 28.34
CA LEU A 372 19.63 6.74 29.03
C LEU A 372 19.17 8.03 29.73
N GLN A 373 17.90 8.42 29.58
CA GLN A 373 17.36 9.66 30.15
C GLN A 373 16.49 9.46 31.39
N THR A 374 16.31 8.21 31.86
CA THR A 374 15.58 7.90 33.10
C THR A 374 16.43 7.78 34.36
N ASP A 375 17.75 7.98 34.26
CA ASP A 375 18.65 8.07 35.41
C ASP A 375 19.32 9.45 35.45
N HIS A 376 18.58 10.50 35.82
CA HIS A 376 19.13 11.69 36.48
C HIS A 376 18.06 12.47 37.27
#